data_AF-A0A7S3F726-F1
#
_entry.id   AF-A0A7S3F726-F1
#
_cell.length_a   1.000
_cell.length_b   1.000
_cell.length_c   1.000
_cell.angle_alpha   90.00
_cell.angle_beta   90.00
_cell.angle_gamma   90.00
#
_symmetry.space_group_name_H-M   'P 1'
#
loop_
_entity.id
_entity.type
_entity.pdbx_description
1 polymer ?
#
loop_
_entity_poly.entity_id
_entity_poly.type
_entity_poly.pdbx_seq_one_letter_code
_entity_poly.pdbx_strand_id
1 'polypeptide(L)'
;DEAAAMVKQRAASTSEFRFAGFAAHMQDYEPSADHFSFMRTAMHYMLLAPLDDARQRVLLFPAWPSTWDVSFKLHAPLRTVIEAACVNGSLVKLIVTPPERRADVLLSGSCK
;
A
#
# COMPACT_ATOMS: atom_id res chain seq x y z
N ASP A 1 -4.00 12.12 -2.77
CA ASP A 1 -3.97 12.39 -4.23
C ASP A 1 -2.57 12.34 -4.83
N GLU A 2 -1.60 13.11 -4.32
CA GLU A 2 -0.22 13.12 -4.82
C GLU A 2 0.44 11.72 -4.84
N ALA A 3 0.37 10.98 -3.72
CA ALA A 3 0.95 9.63 -3.63
C ALA A 3 0.41 8.68 -4.72
N ALA A 4 -0.89 8.77 -5.03
CA ALA A 4 -1.52 7.96 -6.07
C ALA A 4 -1.08 8.36 -7.48
N ALA A 5 -0.82 9.65 -7.72
CA ALA A 5 -0.26 10.12 -8.97
C ALA A 5 1.17 9.58 -9.18
N MET A 6 2.01 9.65 -8.15
CA MET A 6 3.39 9.14 -8.19
C MET A 6 3.44 7.62 -8.40
N VAL A 7 2.56 6.85 -7.72
CA VAL A 7 2.46 5.40 -7.93
C VAL A 7 2.00 5.07 -9.34
N LYS A 8 1.01 5.79 -9.88
CA LYS A 8 0.57 5.62 -11.28
C LYS A 8 1.70 5.91 -12.28
N GLN A 9 2.48 6.97 -12.04
CA GLN A 9 3.63 7.29 -12.88
C GLN A 9 4.68 6.17 -12.86
N ARG A 10 4.96 5.60 -11.68
CA ARG A 10 5.91 4.48 -11.54
C ARG A 10 5.38 3.17 -12.12
N ALA A 11 4.06 2.97 -12.14
CA ALA A 11 3.41 1.81 -12.74
C ALA A 11 3.36 1.89 -14.27
N ALA A 12 3.32 3.11 -14.82
CA ALA A 12 3.34 3.34 -16.25
C ALA A 12 4.75 3.07 -16.79
N SER A 13 4.89 1.97 -17.54
CA SER A 13 6.11 1.70 -18.30
C SER A 13 5.76 1.13 -19.66
N THR A 14 6.47 1.60 -20.68
CA THR A 14 6.52 0.98 -22.01
C THR A 14 7.68 0.01 -22.04
N SER A 15 7.44 -1.20 -22.54
CA SER A 15 8.45 -2.24 -22.58
C SER A 15 8.64 -2.73 -24.00
N GLU A 16 9.87 -2.62 -24.49
CA GLU A 16 10.32 -3.34 -25.70
C GLU A 16 10.86 -4.73 -25.34
N PHE A 17 10.80 -5.12 -24.06
CA PHE A 17 11.30 -6.40 -23.59
C PHE A 17 10.32 -7.53 -23.93
N ARG A 18 10.89 -8.70 -24.23
CA ARG A 18 10.14 -9.92 -24.55
C ARG A 18 9.18 -10.35 -23.44
N PHE A 19 9.50 -10.10 -22.17
CA PHE A 19 8.75 -10.59 -21.02
C PHE A 19 7.95 -9.47 -20.34
N ALA A 20 6.70 -9.78 -19.99
CA ALA A 20 5.82 -8.88 -19.25
C ALA A 20 6.38 -8.60 -17.84
N GLY A 21 6.17 -7.37 -17.35
CA GLY A 21 6.68 -6.92 -16.06
C GLY A 21 8.15 -6.49 -16.08
N PHE A 22 8.83 -6.59 -17.23
CA PHE A 22 10.08 -5.87 -17.47
C PHE A 22 9.76 -4.51 -18.04
N ALA A 23 10.56 -3.53 -17.66
CA ALA A 23 10.33 -2.13 -17.98
C ALA A 23 11.64 -1.45 -18.33
N ALA A 24 11.54 -0.46 -19.22
CA ALA A 24 12.63 0.43 -19.56
C ALA A 24 13.21 1.11 -18.32
N HIS A 25 14.47 1.53 -18.42
CA HIS A 25 15.19 2.16 -17.33
C HIS A 25 14.45 3.41 -16.79
N MET A 26 14.53 3.59 -15.46
CA MET A 26 14.13 4.85 -14.79
C MET A 26 15.23 5.42 -13.87
N GLN A 27 16.09 4.59 -13.28
CA GLN A 27 17.19 5.05 -12.40
C GLN A 27 18.54 4.37 -12.71
N ASP A 28 18.61 3.04 -12.66
CA ASP A 28 19.90 2.32 -12.80
C ASP A 28 20.00 1.55 -14.12
N TYR A 29 19.68 0.24 -14.13
CA TYR A 29 19.89 -0.65 -15.28
C TYR A 29 18.57 -1.22 -15.85
N GLU A 30 18.68 -1.87 -17.00
CA GLU A 30 17.58 -2.60 -17.66
C GLU A 30 17.73 -4.13 -17.55
N PRO A 31 16.63 -4.88 -17.38
CA PRO A 31 15.27 -4.41 -17.09
C PRO A 31 15.20 -3.81 -15.67
N SER A 32 14.49 -2.70 -15.51
CA SER A 32 14.54 -2.00 -14.22
C SER A 32 13.67 -2.68 -13.16
N ALA A 33 14.32 -3.25 -12.14
CA ALA A 33 13.66 -3.93 -11.02
C ALA A 33 13.30 -2.96 -9.87
N ASP A 34 14.07 -1.89 -9.72
CA ASP A 34 13.97 -1.01 -8.55
C ASP A 34 12.72 -0.15 -8.58
N HIS A 35 12.35 0.40 -9.74
CA HIS A 35 11.19 1.29 -9.80
C HIS A 35 9.88 0.57 -9.46
N PHE A 36 9.71 -0.69 -9.89
CA PHE A 36 8.56 -1.50 -9.50
C PHE A 36 8.61 -1.89 -8.01
N SER A 37 9.81 -2.13 -7.46
CA SER A 37 9.98 -2.38 -6.03
C SER A 37 9.62 -1.16 -5.17
N PHE A 38 9.98 0.04 -5.63
CA PHE A 38 9.56 1.30 -5.00
C PHE A 38 8.07 1.52 -5.13
N MET A 39 7.49 1.29 -6.31
CA MET A 39 6.04 1.38 -6.55
C MET A 39 5.28 0.47 -5.58
N ARG A 40 5.66 -0.80 -5.48
CA ARG A 40 5.06 -1.77 -4.56
C ARG A 40 5.19 -1.34 -3.10
N THR A 41 6.37 -0.88 -2.70
CA THR A 41 6.62 -0.41 -1.33
C THR A 41 5.78 0.83 -1.00
N ALA A 42 5.70 1.80 -1.91
CA ALA A 42 4.82 2.96 -1.76
C ALA A 42 3.35 2.54 -1.64
N MET A 43 2.89 1.59 -2.47
CA MET A 43 1.54 1.05 -2.40
C MET A 43 1.24 0.40 -1.04
N HIS A 44 2.20 -0.36 -0.48
CA HIS A 44 2.07 -0.92 0.87
C HIS A 44 1.92 0.19 1.92
N TYR A 45 2.76 1.22 1.89
CA TYR A 45 2.67 2.34 2.85
C TYR A 45 1.39 3.17 2.70
N MET A 46 0.86 3.30 1.48
CA MET A 46 -0.43 3.96 1.25
C MET A 46 -1.60 3.21 1.88
N LEU A 47 -1.54 1.88 1.93
CA LEU A 47 -2.53 1.02 2.58
C LEU A 47 -2.32 0.94 4.10
N LEU A 48 -1.07 0.83 4.54
CA LEU A 48 -0.71 0.54 5.92
C LEU A 48 0.66 1.15 6.24
N ALA A 49 0.70 2.09 7.19
CA ALA A 49 1.95 2.68 7.65
C ALA A 49 2.11 2.52 9.17
N PRO A 50 3.25 2.02 9.66
CA PRO A 50 3.54 2.00 11.08
C PRO A 50 3.75 3.43 11.60
N LEU A 51 3.29 3.69 12.81
CA LEU A 51 3.61 4.90 13.55
C LEU A 51 4.85 4.68 14.42
N ASP A 52 5.69 5.71 14.49
CA ASP A 52 6.79 5.78 15.45
C ASP A 52 6.28 6.35 16.76
N ASP A 53 5.49 5.56 17.48
CA ASP A 53 4.98 5.88 18.81
C ASP A 53 5.24 4.75 19.81
N ALA A 54 5.06 5.05 21.10
CA ALA A 54 5.32 4.09 22.17
C ALA A 54 4.47 2.81 22.10
N ARG A 55 3.34 2.84 21.37
CA ARG A 55 2.41 1.72 21.23
C ARG A 55 2.61 0.97 19.90
N GLN A 56 3.51 1.42 19.04
CA GLN A 56 3.74 0.90 17.69
C GLN A 56 2.43 0.72 16.92
N ARG A 57 1.60 1.77 16.95
CA ARG A 57 0.32 1.80 16.25
C ARG A 57 0.51 1.81 14.73
N VAL A 58 -0.60 1.64 14.02
CA VAL A 58 -0.62 1.54 12.56
C VAL A 58 -1.69 2.45 12.00
N LEU A 59 -1.36 3.23 10.99
CA LEU A 59 -2.33 3.94 10.16
C LEU A 59 -2.85 3.01 9.06
N LEU A 60 -4.17 2.91 8.96
CA LEU A 60 -4.89 2.23 7.90
C LEU A 60 -5.37 3.26 6.87
N PHE A 61 -5.08 2.98 5.60
CA PHE A 61 -5.33 3.83 4.44
C PHE A 61 -4.78 5.28 4.52
N PRO A 62 -3.58 5.53 5.08
CA PRO A 62 -3.09 6.91 5.27
C PRO A 62 -3.03 7.73 3.98
N ALA A 63 -2.87 7.09 2.83
CA ALA A 63 -2.82 7.78 1.53
C ALA A 63 -3.54 7.03 0.40
N TRP A 64 -4.36 6.01 0.73
CA TRP A 64 -5.12 5.26 -0.26
C TRP A 64 -6.28 6.11 -0.81
N PRO A 65 -6.42 6.25 -2.14
CA PRO A 65 -7.57 6.94 -2.74
C PRO A 65 -8.86 6.17 -2.49
N SER A 66 -9.91 6.85 -2.02
CA SER A 66 -11.24 6.26 -1.82
C SER A 66 -11.86 5.75 -3.12
N THR A 67 -11.47 6.30 -4.27
CA THR A 67 -11.93 5.85 -5.59
C THR A 67 -11.33 4.52 -6.03
N TRP A 68 -10.35 3.96 -5.30
CA TRP A 68 -9.70 2.70 -5.64
C TRP A 68 -10.21 1.59 -4.73
N ASP A 69 -10.98 0.67 -5.33
CA ASP A 69 -11.37 -0.55 -4.64
C ASP A 69 -10.14 -1.41 -4.37
N VAL A 70 -10.08 -1.97 -3.15
CA VAL A 70 -8.96 -2.80 -2.73
C VAL A 70 -9.40 -3.84 -1.71
N SER A 71 -8.77 -5.01 -1.74
CA SER A 71 -8.81 -6.01 -0.68
C SER A 71 -7.39 -6.51 -0.44
N PHE A 72 -6.92 -6.48 0.80
CA PHE A 72 -5.56 -6.87 1.12
C PHE A 72 -5.46 -7.59 2.47
N LYS A 73 -4.31 -8.26 2.64
CA LYS A 73 -3.85 -8.88 3.89
C LYS A 73 -2.36 -8.58 4.04
N LEU A 74 -1.99 -7.76 5.02
CA LEU A 74 -0.61 -7.30 5.21
C LEU A 74 -0.14 -7.49 6.65
N HIS A 75 1.16 -7.72 6.80
CA HIS A 75 1.82 -7.72 8.09
C HIS A 75 2.10 -6.28 8.57
N ALA A 76 1.97 -6.10 9.87
CA ALA A 76 2.29 -4.91 10.62
C ALA A 76 3.21 -5.26 11.81
N PRO A 77 3.82 -4.26 12.48
CA PRO A 77 4.68 -4.50 13.63
C PRO A 77 4.04 -5.38 14.73
N LEU A 78 4.91 -5.97 15.56
CA LEU A 78 4.52 -6.82 16.69
C LEU A 78 3.60 -7.98 16.25
N ARG A 79 3.99 -8.65 15.14
CA ARG A 79 3.32 -9.85 14.59
C ARG A 79 1.82 -9.65 14.33
N THR A 80 1.44 -8.44 13.92
CA THR A 80 0.04 -8.14 13.60
C THR A 80 -0.22 -8.38 12.12
N VAL A 81 -1.39 -8.93 11.81
CA VAL A 81 -1.89 -9.10 10.45
C VAL A 81 -3.19 -8.31 10.34
N ILE A 82 -3.26 -7.45 9.32
CA ILE A 82 -4.44 -6.64 9.02
C ILE A 82 -4.99 -7.09 7.69
N GLU A 83 -6.22 -7.58 7.69
CA GLU A 83 -7.02 -7.79 6.49
C GLU A 83 -8.05 -6.68 6.40
N ALA A 84 -8.05 -5.94 5.29
CA ALA A 84 -9.05 -4.91 5.07
C ALA A 84 -9.49 -4.84 3.61
N ALA A 85 -10.69 -4.32 3.40
CA ALA A 85 -11.21 -4.03 2.08
C ALA A 85 -11.89 -2.65 2.05
N CYS A 86 -11.59 -1.88 1.01
CA CYS A 86 -12.24 -0.62 0.68
C CYS A 86 -13.01 -0.81 -0.62
N VAL A 87 -14.30 -0.47 -0.64
CA VAL A 87 -15.14 -0.52 -1.85
C VAL A 87 -15.96 0.75 -1.93
N ASN A 88 -15.93 1.44 -3.08
CA ASN A 88 -16.59 2.72 -3.29
C ASN A 88 -16.28 3.76 -2.21
N GLY A 89 -15.04 3.76 -1.72
CA GLY A 89 -14.59 4.65 -0.65
C GLY A 89 -15.01 4.26 0.77
N SER A 90 -15.68 3.12 0.94
CA SER A 90 -16.11 2.63 2.24
C SER A 90 -15.31 1.42 2.73
N LEU A 91 -14.93 1.42 4.01
CA LEU A 91 -14.31 0.27 4.66
C LEU A 91 -15.36 -0.83 4.88
N VAL A 92 -15.31 -1.87 4.07
CA VAL A 92 -16.29 -2.97 4.13
C VAL A 92 -15.79 -4.20 4.91
N LYS A 93 -14.48 -4.29 5.17
CA LYS A 93 -13.87 -5.37 5.95
C LYS A 93 -12.70 -4.83 6.77
N LEU A 94 -12.62 -5.22 8.04
CA LEU A 94 -11.42 -5.05 8.87
C LEU A 94 -11.30 -6.19 9.89
N ILE A 95 -10.29 -7.04 9.70
CA ILE A 95 -9.90 -8.11 10.62
C ILE A 95 -8.45 -7.83 11.05
N VAL A 96 -8.22 -7.85 12.36
CA VAL A 96 -6.89 -7.67 12.96
C VAL A 96 -6.55 -8.91 13.75
N THR A 97 -5.38 -9.49 13.49
CA THR A 97 -4.86 -10.65 14.21
C THR A 97 -3.52 -10.28 14.84
N PRO A 98 -3.35 -10.35 16.16
CA PRO A 98 -4.35 -10.80 17.13
C PRO A 98 -5.38 -9.69 17.45
N PRO A 99 -6.63 -10.03 17.88
CA PRO A 99 -7.74 -9.07 17.96
C PRO A 99 -7.52 -7.88 18.91
N GLU A 100 -6.75 -8.05 19.97
CA GLU A 100 -6.42 -7.00 20.94
C GLU A 100 -5.67 -5.82 20.31
N ARG A 101 -4.95 -6.06 19.20
CA ARG A 101 -4.25 -5.03 18.44
C ARG A 101 -5.18 -4.17 17.61
N ARG A 102 -6.49 -4.47 17.56
CA ARG A 102 -7.46 -3.64 16.84
C ARG A 102 -7.49 -2.20 17.37
N ALA A 103 -7.27 -2.01 18.68
CA ALA A 103 -7.18 -0.68 19.29
C ALA A 103 -5.96 0.14 18.82
N ASP A 104 -4.99 -0.52 18.16
CA ASP A 104 -3.77 0.10 17.64
C ASP A 104 -3.84 0.40 16.13
N VAL A 105 -4.97 0.10 15.48
CA VAL A 105 -5.21 0.41 14.07
C VAL A 105 -6.05 1.67 13.97
N LEU A 106 -5.46 2.73 13.43
CA LEU A 106 -6.08 4.05 13.30
C LEU A 106 -6.43 4.30 11.83
N LEU A 107 -7.68 4.65 11.56
CA LEU A 107 -8.12 5.02 10.21
C LEU A 107 -7.69 6.47 9.92
N SER A 108 -6.89 6.68 8.87
CA SER A 108 -6.29 7.99 8.57
C SER A 108 -6.60 8.49 7.15
N GLY A 109 -7.43 7.76 6.41
CA GLY A 109 -7.65 7.94 4.97
C GLY A 109 -8.99 8.50 4.55
N SER A 110 -9.11 8.64 3.23
CA SER A 110 -10.37 8.93 2.55
C SER A 110 -11.29 7.71 2.49
N CYS A 111 -10.73 6.49 2.55
CA CYS A 111 -11.52 5.28 2.74
C CYS A 111 -12.00 5.19 4.20
N LYS A 112 -13.31 5.21 4.44
CA LYS A 112 -13.90 5.24 5.79
C LYS A 112 -14.96 4.19 6.05
#